data_AF-A0A953RFX0-F1
#
_entry.id   AF-A0A953RFX0-F1
#
_cell.length_a   1.000
_cell.length_b   1.000
_cell.length_c   1.000
_cell.angle_alpha   90.00
_cell.angle_beta   90.00
_cell.angle_gamma   90.00
#
_symmetry.space_group_name_H-M   'P 1'
#
loop_
_entity.id
_entity.type
_entity.pdbx_description
1 polymer ?
#
loop_
_entity_poly.entity_id
_entity_poly.type
_entity_poly.pdbx_seq_one_letter_code
_entity_poly.pdbx_strand_id
1 'polypeptide(L)'
;MNNRFMFNGSAAPSMRCWRNLVSASWLAIDSIRAHKLRSSLTLLGVIVGVASVVMVGAAIQGLGTYATESTSKVFGTNTFLIAQVANAVSRSEYFTKLKQNRPIRSDDLKYLKSLTGDAILYSAYNQRVEDIRCETLRSEAASIIGVASALPEMREINLADGRFFYPDGEN
;
A
#
# COMPACT_ATOMS: atom_id res chain seq x y z
N MET A 1 2.94 79.06 -28.57
CA MET A 1 1.67 78.73 -29.24
C MET A 1 1.82 77.36 -29.88
N ASN A 2 0.96 76.42 -29.51
CA ASN A 2 0.74 75.07 -30.06
C ASN A 2 1.81 73.96 -29.94
N ASN A 3 1.69 73.22 -28.84
CA ASN A 3 1.78 71.75 -28.85
C ASN A 3 0.61 71.18 -29.67
N ARG A 4 0.88 70.32 -30.67
CA ARG A 4 -0.14 69.40 -31.20
C ARG A 4 0.46 68.02 -31.48
N PHE A 5 0.07 67.10 -30.60
CA PHE A 5 -0.40 65.75 -30.89
C PHE A 5 0.44 64.87 -31.83
N MET A 6 1.23 63.99 -31.22
CA MET A 6 1.35 62.59 -31.68
C MET A 6 1.31 61.66 -30.47
N PHE A 7 0.11 61.47 -29.91
CA PHE A 7 -0.19 60.27 -29.12
C PHE A 7 -0.72 59.22 -30.09
N ASN A 8 0.17 58.33 -30.53
CA ASN A 8 -0.18 57.13 -31.29
C ASN A 8 -0.86 56.14 -30.34
N GLY A 9 -2.19 56.02 -30.43
CA GLY A 9 -2.99 55.09 -29.64
C GLY A 9 -2.80 53.64 -30.10
N SER A 10 -2.10 52.84 -29.30
CA SER A 10 -1.97 51.39 -29.46
C SER A 10 -3.10 50.65 -28.72
N ALA A 11 -4.23 50.45 -29.40
CA ALA A 11 -5.28 49.50 -29.03
C ALA A 11 -5.86 48.89 -30.32
N ALA A 12 -5.96 47.59 -30.60
CA ALA A 12 -5.95 46.40 -29.76
C ALA A 12 -5.22 45.22 -30.47
N PRO A 13 -4.14 44.66 -29.87
CA PRO A 13 -3.41 43.51 -30.43
C PRO A 13 -4.05 42.14 -30.11
N SER A 14 -4.90 42.04 -29.08
CA SER A 14 -5.43 40.76 -28.59
C SER A 14 -6.34 40.04 -29.60
N MET A 15 -7.26 40.76 -30.24
CA MET A 15 -8.27 40.18 -31.12
C MET A 15 -7.68 39.68 -32.45
N ARG A 16 -6.60 40.31 -32.92
CA ARG A 16 -5.82 39.86 -34.09
C ARG A 16 -4.95 38.66 -33.75
N CYS A 17 -4.31 38.66 -32.58
CA CYS A 17 -3.51 37.52 -32.12
C CYS A 17 -4.38 36.26 -31.96
N TRP A 18 -5.56 36.41 -31.36
CA TRP A 18 -6.55 35.33 -31.24
C TRP A 18 -7.00 34.78 -32.58
N ARG A 19 -7.35 35.66 -33.54
CA ARG A 19 -7.77 35.23 -34.87
C ARG A 19 -6.65 34.53 -35.64
N ASN A 20 -5.41 35.02 -35.52
CA ASN A 20 -4.25 34.42 -36.15
C ASN A 20 -3.91 33.05 -35.54
N LEU A 21 -4.04 32.88 -34.22
CA LEU A 21 -3.91 31.59 -33.54
C LEU A 21 -4.93 30.58 -34.05
N VAL A 22 -6.20 30.98 -34.13
CA VAL A 22 -7.27 30.12 -34.65
C VAL A 22 -7.00 29.72 -36.10
N SER A 23 -6.64 30.67 -36.97
CA SER A 23 -6.29 30.37 -38.36
C SER A 23 -5.10 29.42 -38.46
N ALA A 24 -4.03 29.66 -37.69
CA ALA A 24 -2.85 28.80 -37.68
C ALA A 24 -3.16 27.38 -37.20
N SER A 25 -4.01 27.22 -36.18
CA SER A 25 -4.48 25.91 -35.71
C SER A 25 -5.27 25.15 -36.78
N TRP A 26 -6.15 25.84 -37.52
CA TRP A 26 -6.89 25.22 -38.63
C TRP A 26 -5.96 24.76 -39.75
N LEU A 27 -4.99 25.59 -40.15
CA LEU A 27 -3.98 25.19 -41.14
C LEU A 27 -3.15 23.98 -40.66
N ALA A 28 -2.79 23.93 -39.38
CA ALA A 28 -2.06 22.81 -38.80
C ALA A 28 -2.87 21.50 -38.85
N ILE A 29 -4.17 21.55 -38.52
CA ILE A 29 -5.07 20.40 -38.59
C ILE A 29 -5.19 19.87 -40.03
N ASP A 30 -5.28 20.77 -41.02
CA ASP A 30 -5.35 20.36 -42.43
C ASP A 30 -4.04 19.70 -42.89
N SER A 31 -2.88 20.20 -42.45
CA SER A 31 -1.58 19.56 -42.74
C SER A 31 -1.44 18.16 -42.11
N ILE A 32 -1.96 17.96 -40.90
CA ILE A 32 -2.00 16.65 -40.22
C ILE A 32 -2.86 15.67 -41.01
N ARG A 33 -4.01 16.13 -41.52
CA ARG A 33 -4.91 15.33 -42.35
C ARG A 33 -4.31 14.98 -43.72
N ALA A 34 -3.49 15.86 -44.29
CA ALA A 34 -2.77 15.62 -45.55
C ALA A 34 -1.68 14.53 -45.40
N HIS A 35 -1.05 14.42 -44.23
CA HIS A 35 0.04 13.46 -43.97
C HIS A 35 -0.30 12.42 -42.89
N LYS A 36 -1.36 11.64 -43.14
CA LYS A 36 -1.91 10.66 -42.19
C LYS A 36 -0.89 9.66 -41.64
N LEU A 37 -0.04 9.07 -42.48
CA LEU A 37 0.95 8.06 -42.06
C LEU A 37 2.07 8.63 -41.18
N ARG A 38 2.56 9.83 -41.52
CA ARG A 38 3.62 10.48 -40.74
C ARG A 38 3.08 10.94 -39.40
N SER A 39 1.89 11.55 -39.38
CA SER A 39 1.30 12.07 -38.16
C SER A 39 0.79 10.98 -37.22
N SER A 40 0.36 9.82 -37.72
CA SER A 40 -0.08 8.72 -36.87
C SER A 40 1.08 8.05 -36.15
N LEU A 41 2.22 7.85 -36.83
CA LEU A 41 3.39 7.20 -36.26
C LEU A 41 4.12 8.07 -35.21
N THR A 42 4.08 9.41 -35.37
CA THR A 42 4.61 10.32 -34.35
C THR A 42 3.72 10.38 -33.11
N LEU A 43 2.40 10.41 -33.29
CA LEU A 43 1.43 10.40 -32.19
C LEU A 43 1.51 9.08 -31.40
N LEU A 44 1.36 7.97 -32.11
CA LEU A 44 2.22 6.79 -32.03
C LEU A 44 3.17 6.69 -30.81
N GLY A 45 4.42 7.06 -31.12
CA GLY A 45 5.54 7.02 -30.19
C GLY A 45 5.37 7.92 -28.97
N VAL A 46 4.73 9.09 -29.08
CA VAL A 46 4.49 9.96 -27.92
C VAL A 46 3.53 9.30 -26.93
N ILE A 47 2.44 8.68 -27.41
CA ILE A 47 1.49 7.98 -26.55
C ILE A 47 2.18 6.84 -25.81
N VAL A 48 2.92 5.99 -26.54
CA VAL A 48 3.62 4.85 -25.91
C VAL A 48 4.70 5.34 -24.94
N GLY A 49 5.44 6.39 -25.29
CA GLY A 49 6.46 7.00 -24.43
C GLY A 49 5.88 7.50 -23.11
N VAL A 50 4.87 8.37 -23.16
CA VAL A 50 4.25 8.92 -21.93
C VAL A 50 3.54 7.82 -21.14
N ALA A 51 2.84 6.89 -21.80
CA ALA A 51 2.16 5.79 -21.13
C ALA A 51 3.12 4.90 -20.33
N SER A 52 4.29 4.56 -20.90
CA SER A 52 5.29 3.75 -20.21
C SER A 52 5.85 4.44 -18.96
N VAL A 53 6.16 5.74 -19.03
CA VAL A 53 6.68 6.51 -17.90
C VAL A 53 5.65 6.61 -16.77
N VAL A 54 4.38 6.90 -17.12
CA VAL A 54 3.29 6.96 -16.14
C VAL A 54 3.03 5.58 -15.51
N MET A 55 3.03 4.52 -16.31
CA MET A 55 2.84 3.14 -15.82
C MET A 55 3.95 2.74 -14.84
N VAL A 56 5.22 3.01 -15.16
CA VAL A 56 6.35 2.70 -14.27
C VAL A 56 6.28 3.55 -12.99
N GLY A 57 5.96 4.83 -13.10
CA GLY A 57 5.77 5.70 -11.93
C GLY A 57 4.66 5.20 -11.00
N ALA A 58 3.51 4.82 -11.59
CA ALA A 58 2.39 4.24 -10.85
C ALA A 58 2.74 2.88 -10.25
N ALA A 59 3.52 2.04 -10.95
CA ALA A 59 3.98 0.76 -10.43
C ALA A 59 4.93 0.93 -9.23
N ILE A 60 5.89 1.86 -9.31
CA ILE A 60 6.82 2.16 -8.21
C ILE A 60 6.05 2.67 -6.99
N GLN A 61 5.14 3.63 -7.18
CA GLN A 61 4.34 4.20 -6.10
C GLN A 61 3.32 3.18 -5.55
N GLY A 62 2.71 2.38 -6.42
CA GLY A 62 1.76 1.32 -6.06
C GLY A 62 2.42 0.20 -5.27
N LEU A 63 3.62 -0.23 -5.64
CA LEU A 63 4.39 -1.22 -4.88
C LEU A 63 4.84 -0.66 -3.53
N GLY A 64 5.24 0.62 -3.48
CA GLY A 64 5.61 1.29 -2.23
C GLY A 64 4.43 1.35 -1.25
N THR A 65 3.28 1.85 -1.72
CA THR A 65 2.06 1.94 -0.91
C THR A 65 1.53 0.56 -0.52
N TYR A 66 1.52 -0.42 -1.43
CA TYR A 66 1.11 -1.79 -1.14
C TYR A 66 2.03 -2.47 -0.11
N ALA A 67 3.34 -2.28 -0.19
CA ALA A 67 4.28 -2.83 0.78
C ALA A 67 4.10 -2.21 2.17
N THR A 68 3.92 -0.89 2.23
CA THR A 68 3.64 -0.20 3.49
C THR A 68 2.28 -0.57 4.05
N GLU A 69 1.24 -0.65 3.23
CA GLU A 69 -0.12 -0.93 3.68
C GLU A 69 -0.28 -2.40 4.08
N SER A 70 0.32 -3.34 3.35
CA SER A 70 0.34 -4.75 3.73
C SER A 70 1.11 -4.99 5.02
N THR A 71 2.24 -4.29 5.22
CA THR A 71 3.03 -4.41 6.46
C THR A 71 2.33 -3.72 7.63
N SER A 72 1.84 -2.50 7.43
CA SER A 72 1.16 -1.72 8.47
C SER A 72 -0.20 -2.29 8.86
N LYS A 73 -0.94 -2.94 7.95
CA LYS A 73 -2.19 -3.64 8.31
C LYS A 73 -1.95 -4.95 9.03
N VAL A 74 -0.88 -5.67 8.69
CA VAL A 74 -0.57 -6.97 9.32
C VAL A 74 0.10 -6.80 10.68
N PHE A 75 0.93 -5.77 10.84
CA PHE A 75 1.67 -5.54 12.08
C PHE A 75 1.10 -4.38 12.89
N GLY A 76 0.54 -3.33 12.32
CA GLY A 76 0.21 -2.11 13.06
C GLY A 76 1.46 -1.26 13.28
N THR A 77 1.32 0.07 13.19
CA THR A 77 2.44 1.04 13.11
C THR A 77 3.43 0.98 14.28
N ASN A 78 3.07 0.36 15.42
CA ASN A 78 3.89 0.26 16.63
C ASN A 78 3.99 -1.18 17.21
N THR A 79 3.89 -2.23 16.40
CA THR A 79 3.92 -3.61 16.92
C THR A 79 5.29 -4.26 16.74
N PHE A 80 5.81 -4.80 17.85
CA PHE A 80 7.00 -5.63 17.85
C PHE A 80 6.62 -7.10 17.96
N LEU A 81 7.09 -7.93 17.03
CA LEU A 81 6.89 -9.38 17.08
C LEU A 81 8.05 -10.03 17.81
N ILE A 82 7.76 -10.64 18.96
CA ILE A 82 8.72 -11.44 19.72
C ILE A 82 8.45 -12.90 19.44
N ALA A 83 9.37 -13.56 18.73
CA ALA A 83 9.29 -14.99 18.43
C ALA A 83 10.62 -15.67 18.75
N GLN A 84 10.54 -16.93 19.20
CA GLN A 84 11.71 -17.76 19.50
C GLN A 84 12.61 -17.91 18.27
N VAL A 85 12.02 -17.93 17.07
CA VAL A 85 12.74 -17.90 15.80
C VAL A 85 12.03 -16.89 14.89
N ALA A 86 12.52 -15.65 14.88
CA ALA A 86 11.95 -14.59 14.05
C ALA A 86 12.46 -14.62 12.59
N ASN A 87 13.70 -15.07 12.37
CA ASN A 87 14.33 -15.10 11.05
C ASN A 87 15.10 -16.41 10.86
N ALA A 88 14.61 -17.26 9.95
CA ALA A 88 15.31 -18.45 9.49
C ALA A 88 15.24 -18.51 7.96
N VAL A 89 16.40 -18.62 7.31
CA VAL A 89 16.51 -18.65 5.86
C VAL A 89 16.32 -20.07 5.33
N SER A 90 16.65 -21.07 6.14
CA SER A 90 16.51 -22.49 5.79
C SER A 90 15.90 -23.33 6.92
N ARG A 91 15.32 -24.48 6.55
CA ARG A 91 14.69 -25.40 7.50
C ARG A 91 15.71 -25.97 8.52
N SER A 92 16.95 -26.21 8.11
CA SER A 92 18.02 -26.68 9.00
C SER A 92 18.46 -25.60 9.99
N GLU A 93 18.56 -24.35 9.54
CA GLU A 93 18.84 -23.20 10.40
C GLU A 93 17.72 -22.96 11.41
N TYR A 94 16.45 -23.13 10.98
CA TYR A 94 15.28 -23.04 11.87
C TYR A 94 15.38 -24.05 13.02
N PHE A 95 15.66 -25.33 12.74
CA PHE A 95 15.80 -26.35 13.79
C PHE A 95 17.00 -26.09 14.71
N THR A 96 18.10 -25.57 14.17
CA THR A 96 19.28 -25.21 14.97
C THR A 96 18.98 -24.06 15.92
N LYS A 97 18.35 -23.00 15.42
CA LYS A 97 17.92 -21.85 16.22
C LYS A 97 16.85 -22.23 17.23
N LEU A 98 15.91 -23.12 16.88
CA LEU A 98 14.90 -23.62 17.81
C LEU A 98 15.53 -24.36 19.00
N LYS A 99 16.62 -25.10 18.76
CA LYS A 99 17.34 -25.84 19.81
C LYS A 99 18.21 -24.93 20.67
N GLN A 100 18.80 -23.88 20.10
CA GLN A 100 19.69 -22.95 20.82
C GLN A 100 18.93 -21.82 21.54
N ASN A 101 17.83 -21.33 20.97
CA ASN A 101 17.07 -20.22 21.52
C ASN A 101 16.18 -20.70 22.66
N ARG A 102 16.14 -19.93 23.75
CA ARG A 102 15.29 -20.25 24.90
C ARG A 102 13.81 -20.24 24.50
N PRO A 103 13.01 -21.23 24.94
CA PRO A 103 11.59 -21.24 24.66
C PRO A 103 10.90 -20.09 25.37
N ILE A 104 10.11 -19.32 24.61
CA ILE A 104 9.23 -18.29 25.17
C ILE A 104 8.09 -19.00 25.89
N ARG A 105 7.90 -18.69 27.18
CA ARG A 105 6.83 -19.26 28.01
C ARG A 105 5.77 -18.22 28.32
N SER A 106 4.60 -18.70 28.72
CA SER A 106 3.51 -17.84 29.20
C SER A 106 3.89 -17.02 30.42
N ASP A 107 4.84 -17.49 31.24
CA ASP A 107 5.31 -16.72 32.40
C ASP A 107 6.15 -15.51 32.02
N ASP A 108 6.83 -15.53 30.87
CA ASP A 108 7.54 -14.36 30.33
C ASP A 108 6.55 -13.25 29.99
N LEU A 109 5.35 -13.59 29.50
CA LEU A 109 4.29 -12.63 29.22
C LEU A 109 3.73 -12.00 30.51
N LYS A 110 3.59 -12.78 31.58
CA LYS A 110 3.18 -12.24 32.90
C LYS A 110 4.25 -11.28 33.45
N TYR A 111 5.52 -11.63 33.32
CA TYR A 111 6.64 -10.79 33.73
C TYR A 111 6.67 -9.46 32.97
N LEU A 112 6.52 -9.48 31.64
CA LEU A 112 6.48 -8.27 30.82
C LEU A 112 5.29 -7.37 31.15
N LYS A 113 4.10 -7.97 31.39
CA LYS A 113 2.93 -7.24 31.86
C LYS A 113 3.17 -6.57 33.22
N SER A 114 3.87 -7.25 34.13
CA SER A 114 4.16 -6.68 35.46
C SER A 114 5.14 -5.50 35.42
N LEU A 115 6.06 -5.48 34.44
CA LEU A 115 7.06 -4.43 34.27
C LEU A 115 6.53 -3.20 33.54
N THR A 116 5.72 -3.42 32.51
CA THR A 116 5.31 -2.36 31.58
C THR A 116 3.90 -1.84 31.86
N GLY A 117 3.16 -2.53 32.73
CA GLY A 117 1.77 -2.21 33.05
C GLY A 117 0.87 -2.33 31.81
N ASP A 118 -0.14 -1.47 31.75
CA ASP A 118 -1.15 -1.44 30.67
C ASP A 118 -0.77 -0.51 29.50
N ALA A 119 0.44 0.05 29.53
CA ALA A 119 0.94 0.95 28.47
C ALA A 119 1.27 0.20 27.17
N ILE A 120 1.45 -1.12 27.23
CA ILE A 120 1.72 -1.98 26.07
C ILE A 120 0.71 -3.11 26.05
N LEU A 121 -0.01 -3.23 24.94
CA LEU A 121 -0.93 -4.32 24.70
C LEU A 121 -0.13 -5.57 24.27
N TYR A 122 -0.36 -6.69 24.95
CA TYR A 122 0.31 -7.96 24.64
C TYR A 122 -0.70 -8.96 24.11
N SER A 123 -0.47 -9.46 22.89
CA SER A 123 -1.16 -10.64 22.38
C SER A 123 -0.19 -11.81 22.28
N ALA A 124 -0.44 -12.85 23.08
CA ALA A 124 0.19 -14.14 22.85
C ALA A 124 -0.22 -14.66 21.47
N TYR A 125 0.73 -15.12 20.66
CA TYR A 125 0.47 -15.72 19.35
C TYR A 125 1.09 -17.11 19.32
N ASN A 126 0.25 -18.15 19.21
CA ASN A 126 0.70 -19.53 19.15
C ASN A 126 0.08 -20.21 17.94
N GLN A 127 0.89 -20.51 16.93
CA GLN A 127 0.43 -21.18 15.73
C GLN A 127 0.83 -22.64 15.76
N ARG A 128 -0.15 -23.52 15.58
CA ARG A 128 0.00 -24.97 15.49
C ARG A 128 -0.71 -25.47 14.25
N VAL A 129 -0.12 -26.45 13.58
CA VAL A 129 -0.76 -27.12 12.45
C VAL A 129 -1.23 -28.48 12.95
N GLU A 130 -2.52 -28.74 12.84
CA GLU A 130 -3.15 -29.95 13.34
C GLU A 130 -4.28 -30.40 12.41
N ASP A 131 -4.54 -31.70 12.38
CA ASP A 131 -5.68 -32.24 11.63
C ASP A 131 -6.96 -31.99 12.41
N ILE A 132 -7.88 -31.21 11.83
CA ILE A 132 -9.16 -30.89 12.44
C ILE A 132 -10.24 -31.75 11.81
N ARG A 133 -11.06 -32.37 12.65
CA ARG A 133 -12.25 -33.10 12.22
C ARG A 133 -13.49 -32.38 12.71
N CYS A 134 -14.38 -32.03 11.78
CA CYS A 134 -15.71 -31.51 12.10
C CYS A 134 -16.74 -32.47 11.50
N GLU A 135 -17.47 -33.18 12.36
CA GLU A 135 -18.44 -34.21 11.98
C GLU A 135 -17.88 -35.21 10.94
N THR A 136 -18.35 -35.09 9.69
CA THR A 136 -17.98 -35.94 8.54
C THR A 136 -16.82 -35.37 7.71
N LEU A 137 -16.47 -34.10 7.91
CA LEU A 137 -15.43 -33.40 7.17
C LEU A 137 -14.11 -33.48 7.94
N ARG A 138 -13.07 -33.96 7.24
CA ARG A 138 -11.69 -33.96 7.74
C ARG A 138 -10.91 -32.87 6.99
N SER A 139 -10.30 -31.97 7.75
CA SER A 139 -9.34 -31.00 7.23
C SER A 139 -7.96 -31.41 7.72
N GLU A 140 -7.13 -31.86 6.79
CA GLU A 140 -5.74 -32.18 7.07
C GLU A 140 -4.91 -30.91 7.06
N ALA A 141 -3.94 -30.81 7.98
CA ALA A 141 -3.03 -29.67 8.12
C ALA A 141 -3.73 -28.30 8.29
N ALA A 142 -4.79 -28.23 9.09
CA ALA A 142 -5.42 -26.97 9.42
C ALA A 142 -4.51 -26.15 10.36
N SER A 143 -4.34 -24.86 10.06
CA SER A 143 -3.55 -23.94 10.88
C SER A 143 -4.42 -23.37 12.01
N ILE A 144 -4.18 -23.82 13.23
CA ILE A 144 -4.79 -23.30 14.45
C ILE A 144 -3.92 -22.18 15.00
N ILE A 145 -4.49 -20.99 15.19
CA ILE A 145 -3.79 -19.84 15.73
C ILE A 145 -4.47 -19.45 17.05
N GLY A 146 -3.78 -19.71 18.16
CA GLY A 146 -4.16 -19.24 19.49
C GLY A 146 -3.72 -17.78 19.67
N VAL A 147 -4.67 -16.92 19.99
CA VAL A 147 -4.47 -15.47 20.12
C VAL A 147 -5.09 -14.94 21.41
N ALA A 148 -4.68 -13.76 21.88
CA ALA A 148 -5.32 -13.12 23.04
C ALA A 148 -6.56 -12.31 22.61
N SER A 149 -7.45 -12.02 23.55
CA SER A 149 -8.68 -11.22 23.32
C SER A 149 -8.38 -9.82 22.78
N ALA A 150 -7.20 -9.30 23.10
CA ALA A 150 -6.70 -7.99 22.68
C ALA A 150 -6.22 -7.93 21.21
N LEU A 151 -6.15 -9.06 20.49
CA LEU A 151 -5.64 -9.10 19.11
C LEU A 151 -6.41 -8.18 18.13
N PRO A 152 -7.76 -8.07 18.17
CA PRO A 152 -8.50 -7.20 17.24
C PRO A 152 -8.21 -5.71 17.46
N GLU A 153 -7.77 -5.33 18.66
CA GLU A 153 -7.35 -3.96 18.97
C GLU A 153 -5.92 -3.69 18.47
N MET A 154 -5.06 -4.72 18.44
CA MET A 154 -3.69 -4.63 17.89
C MET A 154 -3.65 -4.70 16.37
N ARG A 155 -4.56 -5.47 15.75
CA ARG A 155 -4.58 -5.73 14.32
C ARG A 155 -5.98 -5.61 13.78
N GLU A 156 -6.13 -4.87 12.67
CA GLU A 156 -7.40 -4.71 11.96
C GLU A 156 -7.84 -6.04 11.33
N ILE A 157 -8.58 -6.84 12.10
CA ILE A 157 -9.15 -8.11 11.66
C ILE A 157 -10.58 -7.84 11.21
N ASN A 158 -10.79 -7.89 9.89
CA ASN A 158 -12.12 -7.86 9.32
C ASN A 158 -12.79 -9.22 9.57
N LEU A 159 -13.72 -9.25 10.52
CA LEU A 159 -14.48 -10.45 10.84
C LEU A 159 -15.64 -10.58 9.85
N ALA A 160 -15.67 -11.66 9.07
CA ALA A 160 -16.69 -11.89 8.06
C ALA A 160 -18.06 -12.27 8.66
N ASP A 161 -18.04 -13.00 9.79
CA ASP A 161 -19.24 -13.41 10.52
C ASP A 161 -18.89 -13.69 12.01
N GLY A 162 -19.87 -13.50 12.89
CA GLY A 162 -19.74 -13.73 14.34
C GLY A 162 -19.13 -12.57 15.13
N ARG A 163 -18.51 -12.91 16.26
CA ARG A 163 -17.82 -11.96 17.16
C ARG A 163 -16.52 -12.55 17.71
N PHE A 164 -15.57 -11.69 18.05
CA PHE A 164 -14.35 -12.11 18.72
C PHE A 164 -14.62 -12.51 20.18
N PHE A 165 -13.72 -13.30 20.77
CA PHE A 165 -13.84 -13.75 22.15
C PHE A 165 -13.43 -12.64 23.13
N TYR A 166 -14.18 -12.51 24.22
CA TYR A 166 -13.90 -11.56 25.30
C TYR A 166 -12.90 -12.17 26.30
N PRO A 167 -12.14 -11.37 27.05
CA PRO A 167 -11.35 -11.89 28.15
C PRO A 167 -12.29 -12.50 29.21
N ASP A 168 -12.13 -13.79 29.48
CA ASP A 168 -12.84 -14.48 30.56
C ASP A 168 -12.31 -13.95 31.90
N GLY A 169 -12.94 -12.91 32.45
CA GLY A 169 -12.44 -12.23 33.63
C GLY A 169 -13.31 -11.10 34.23
N GLU A 170 -14.59 -10.96 33.85
CA GLU A 170 -15.55 -10.19 34.66
C GLU A 170 -16.96 -10.79 34.55
N ASN A 171 -17.23 -11.76 35.43
CA ASN A 171 -18.52 -12.12 36.02
C ASN A 171 -18.24 -12.51 37.48
#